data_AF-A0AAU4WJ12-F1
#
_entry.id   AF-A0AAU4WJ12-F1
#
_cell.length_a   1.000
_cell.length_b   1.000
_cell.length_c   1.000
_cell.angle_alpha   90.00
_cell.angle_beta   90.00
_cell.angle_gamma   90.00
#
_symmetry.space_group_name_H-M   'P 1'
#
loop_
_entity.id
_entity.type
_entity.pdbx_description
1 polymer ?
#
loop_
_entity_poly.entity_id
_entity_poly.type
_entity_poly.pdbx_seq_one_letter_code
_entity_poly.pdbx_strand_id
1 'polypeptide(L)'
;MGTRTTVAALAGTALLALTGCGATTVSDKPAAPRTTPGTPTTATPSKATATETASLPSMTGKGLQYAQDQAQAAGFYGLTSHDALGRGRMQAFDRNWKVCSQTPAAGKHTTDTKIDFATVKLEEECPSKDAGTPQAAGATMPDFKGKSVKAAREALDSGYSITVNDATGQNRIVFMESNWQICTQNPTPGTKLDGRPVKFDAVKFNEPC
;
A
#
# COMPACT_ATOMS: atom_id res chain seq x y z
N MET A 1 44.85 -3.46 -30.87
CA MET A 1 45.25 -4.79 -31.38
C MET A 1 45.28 -5.75 -30.20
N GLY A 2 44.28 -6.63 -30.11
CA GLY A 2 44.16 -7.66 -29.10
C GLY A 2 43.22 -8.73 -29.66
N THR A 3 43.73 -9.95 -29.74
CA THR A 3 43.35 -10.98 -30.70
C THR A 3 42.11 -11.77 -30.29
N ARG A 4 41.38 -12.26 -31.31
CA ARG A 4 40.12 -13.03 -31.29
C ARG A 4 40.21 -14.35 -30.52
N THR A 5 39.11 -14.74 -29.86
CA THR A 5 38.67 -16.15 -29.85
C THR A 5 37.16 -16.26 -29.67
N THR A 6 36.50 -16.82 -30.69
CA THR A 6 35.09 -17.28 -30.75
C THR A 6 34.98 -18.76 -30.33
N VAL A 7 33.73 -19.26 -30.22
CA VAL A 7 33.26 -20.68 -30.06
C VAL A 7 32.91 -21.02 -28.59
N ALA A 8 31.77 -21.64 -28.20
CA ALA A 8 30.73 -22.39 -28.90
C ALA A 8 29.36 -22.22 -28.21
N ALA A 9 28.30 -22.23 -29.01
CA ALA A 9 26.92 -22.46 -28.57
C ALA A 9 26.66 -23.98 -28.44
N LEU A 10 26.00 -24.40 -27.37
CA LEU A 10 25.40 -25.73 -27.23
C LEU A 10 23.90 -25.58 -27.07
N ALA A 11 23.19 -25.86 -28.15
CA ALA A 11 21.75 -26.04 -28.19
C ALA A 11 21.41 -27.44 -27.66
N GLY A 12 20.48 -27.52 -26.70
CA GLY A 12 19.93 -28.77 -26.18
C GLY A 12 18.41 -28.74 -26.26
N THR A 13 17.87 -29.17 -27.38
CA THR A 13 16.43 -29.36 -27.63
C THR A 13 16.01 -30.71 -27.03
N ALA A 14 15.04 -30.72 -26.10
CA ALA A 14 14.38 -31.95 -25.66
C ALA A 14 12.89 -31.87 -26.02
N LEU A 15 12.51 -32.57 -27.10
CA LEU A 15 11.12 -32.89 -27.41
C LEU A 15 10.69 -34.10 -26.57
N LEU A 16 9.57 -33.97 -25.86
CA LEU A 16 8.81 -35.10 -25.33
C LEU A 16 7.39 -35.01 -25.88
N ALA A 17 7.11 -35.84 -26.87
CA ALA A 17 5.77 -36.15 -27.34
C ALA A 17 5.42 -37.56 -26.84
N LEU A 18 4.36 -37.69 -26.04
CA LEU A 18 3.66 -38.96 -25.83
C LEU A 18 2.14 -38.75 -26.05
N THR A 19 1.69 -39.35 -27.14
CA THR A 19 0.38 -39.98 -27.41
C THR A 19 -0.30 -40.52 -26.14
N GLY A 20 -1.60 -40.41 -25.90
CA GLY A 20 -2.74 -40.72 -26.76
C GLY A 20 -3.47 -41.96 -26.23
N CYS A 21 -4.80 -41.88 -26.05
CA CYS A 21 -5.83 -42.91 -25.77
C CYS A 21 -6.75 -42.40 -24.66
N GLY A 22 -8.07 -42.43 -24.75
CA GLY A 22 -8.97 -43.09 -25.67
C GLY A 22 -10.31 -43.10 -24.94
N ALA A 23 -11.36 -42.58 -25.58
CA ALA A 23 -12.69 -42.54 -25.02
C ALA A 23 -13.25 -43.95 -24.84
N THR A 24 -13.84 -44.23 -23.68
CA THR A 24 -14.79 -45.34 -23.49
C THR A 24 -16.02 -44.80 -22.80
N THR A 25 -17.09 -44.68 -23.58
CA THR A 25 -18.47 -44.53 -23.16
C THR A 25 -18.93 -45.79 -22.43
N VAL A 26 -19.41 -45.64 -21.20
CA VAL A 26 -20.33 -46.59 -20.58
C VAL A 26 -21.60 -45.83 -20.25
N SER A 27 -22.66 -46.14 -20.99
CA SER A 27 -24.02 -45.80 -20.64
C SER A 27 -24.42 -46.60 -19.42
N ASP A 28 -24.77 -45.90 -18.34
CA ASP A 28 -25.72 -46.42 -17.38
C ASP A 28 -26.75 -45.34 -17.08
N LYS A 29 -28.00 -45.67 -17.38
CA LYS A 29 -29.21 -44.87 -17.17
C LYS A 29 -29.90 -45.39 -15.92
N PRO A 30 -29.85 -44.68 -14.79
CA PRO A 30 -30.82 -44.86 -13.72
C PRO A 30 -32.08 -44.03 -13.98
N ALA A 31 -33.22 -44.64 -13.69
CA ALA A 31 -34.56 -44.16 -13.95
C ALA A 31 -34.90 -42.81 -13.30
N ALA A 32 -35.76 -42.04 -13.98
CA ALA A 32 -36.34 -40.80 -13.51
C ALA A 32 -37.12 -41.00 -12.18
N PRO A 33 -36.93 -40.14 -11.16
CA PRO A 33 -37.85 -40.06 -10.04
C PRO A 33 -39.17 -39.42 -10.48
N ARG A 34 -40.28 -40.04 -10.05
CA ARG A 34 -41.65 -39.53 -10.13
C ARG A 34 -41.75 -38.12 -9.54
N THR A 35 -42.41 -37.23 -10.26
CA THR A 35 -42.96 -35.97 -9.77
C THR A 35 -44.06 -36.25 -8.73
N THR A 36 -43.80 -35.90 -7.47
CA THR A 36 -44.84 -35.70 -6.45
C THR A 36 -45.32 -34.24 -6.48
N PRO A 37 -46.63 -33.96 -6.39
CA PRO A 37 -47.18 -32.61 -6.34
C PRO A 37 -46.59 -31.77 -5.18
N GLY A 38 -46.28 -30.52 -5.49
CA GLY A 38 -45.59 -29.59 -4.60
C GLY A 38 -46.37 -29.28 -3.31
N THR A 39 -45.70 -29.47 -2.18
CA THR A 39 -46.05 -28.87 -0.90
C THR A 39 -45.69 -27.39 -0.95
N PRO A 40 -46.57 -26.44 -0.56
CA PRO A 40 -46.17 -25.05 -0.42
C PRO A 40 -45.25 -24.93 0.80
N THR A 41 -43.93 -24.94 0.58
CA THR A 41 -42.97 -24.59 1.62
C THR A 41 -43.05 -23.09 1.85
N THR A 42 -43.69 -22.75 2.96
CA THR A 42 -43.59 -21.51 3.72
C THR A 42 -42.27 -20.79 3.48
N ALA A 43 -42.34 -19.55 2.98
CA ALA A 43 -41.18 -18.66 2.89
C ALA A 43 -40.53 -18.57 4.28
N THR A 44 -39.32 -19.09 4.40
CA THR A 44 -38.49 -18.87 5.58
C THR A 44 -38.24 -17.37 5.67
N PRO A 45 -38.48 -16.71 6.82
CA PRO A 45 -38.10 -15.32 6.95
C PRO A 45 -36.60 -15.23 6.68
N SER A 46 -36.23 -14.44 5.67
CA SER A 46 -34.83 -14.13 5.37
C SER A 46 -34.19 -13.67 6.67
N LYS A 47 -33.30 -14.50 7.24
CA LYS A 47 -32.54 -14.16 8.43
C LYS A 47 -31.70 -12.95 8.04
N ALA A 48 -32.13 -11.76 8.47
CA ALA A 48 -31.32 -10.57 8.33
C ALA A 48 -29.92 -10.91 8.87
N THR A 49 -28.91 -10.81 8.01
CA THR A 49 -27.52 -11.05 8.38
C THR A 49 -27.20 -10.06 9.50
N ALA A 50 -27.20 -10.53 10.75
CA ALA A 50 -26.79 -9.70 11.86
C ALA A 50 -25.34 -9.30 11.61
N THR A 51 -25.04 -8.01 11.61
CA THR A 51 -23.67 -7.53 11.45
C THR A 51 -22.85 -8.04 12.64
N GLU A 52 -21.87 -8.89 12.36
CA GLU A 52 -20.98 -9.41 13.39
C GLU A 52 -20.17 -8.26 13.98
N THR A 53 -20.03 -8.26 15.30
CA THR A 53 -19.26 -7.24 16.03
C THR A 53 -18.16 -7.90 16.84
N ALA A 54 -17.02 -7.22 16.94
CA ALA A 54 -15.88 -7.66 17.70
C ALA A 54 -15.25 -6.49 18.46
N SER A 55 -14.44 -6.81 19.47
CA SER A 55 -13.65 -5.81 20.20
C SER A 55 -12.32 -5.59 19.52
N LEU A 56 -12.06 -4.37 19.06
CA LEU A 56 -10.78 -3.91 18.57
C LEU A 56 -9.90 -3.48 19.76
N PRO A 57 -8.76 -4.15 20.03
CA PRO A 57 -7.86 -3.75 21.10
C PRO A 57 -7.13 -2.45 20.79
N SER A 58 -6.56 -1.82 21.83
CA SER A 58 -5.63 -0.70 21.68
C SER A 58 -4.24 -1.22 21.29
N MET A 59 -3.73 -0.72 20.17
CA MET A 59 -2.46 -1.12 19.54
C MET A 59 -1.38 -0.06 19.65
N THR A 60 -1.68 1.12 20.20
CA THR A 60 -0.68 2.19 20.41
C THR A 60 0.55 1.65 21.17
N GLY A 61 1.73 1.95 20.64
CA GLY A 61 3.02 1.50 21.14
C GLY A 61 3.38 0.05 20.80
N LYS A 62 2.55 -0.70 20.08
CA LYS A 62 2.86 -2.06 19.62
C LYS A 62 3.50 -2.05 18.23
N GLY A 63 4.20 -3.12 17.87
CA GLY A 63 4.70 -3.32 16.50
C GLY A 63 3.54 -3.53 15.51
N LEU A 64 3.70 -3.05 14.27
CA LEU A 64 2.63 -3.09 13.26
C LEU A 64 2.19 -4.52 12.92
N GLN A 65 3.13 -5.46 12.73
CA GLN A 65 2.77 -6.87 12.49
C GLN A 65 1.91 -7.44 13.64
N TYR A 66 2.31 -7.19 14.87
CA TYR A 66 1.56 -7.64 16.04
C TYR A 66 0.15 -7.02 16.06
N ALA A 67 0.04 -5.72 15.77
CA ALA A 67 -1.24 -5.03 15.73
C ALA A 67 -2.19 -5.62 14.67
N GLN A 68 -1.68 -5.94 13.49
CA GLN A 68 -2.44 -6.58 12.42
C GLN A 68 -2.88 -8.00 12.82
N ASP A 69 -1.97 -8.81 13.36
CA ASP A 69 -2.25 -10.18 13.80
C ASP A 69 -3.36 -10.18 14.87
N GLN A 70 -3.32 -9.26 15.83
CA GLN A 70 -4.34 -9.13 16.87
C GLN A 70 -5.68 -8.64 16.33
N ALA A 71 -5.69 -7.69 15.40
CA ALA A 71 -6.92 -7.24 14.76
C ALA A 71 -7.57 -8.36 13.94
N GLN A 72 -6.79 -9.13 13.19
CA GLN A 72 -7.27 -10.31 12.45
C GLN A 72 -7.78 -11.41 13.37
N ALA A 73 -7.08 -11.70 14.47
CA ALA A 73 -7.53 -12.66 15.48
C ALA A 73 -8.86 -12.25 16.13
N ALA A 74 -9.13 -10.95 16.21
CA ALA A 74 -10.42 -10.40 16.65
C ALA A 74 -11.49 -10.38 15.54
N GLY A 75 -11.16 -10.73 14.30
CA GLY A 75 -12.10 -10.81 13.17
C GLY A 75 -12.10 -9.60 12.23
N PHE A 76 -11.17 -8.65 12.38
CA PHE A 76 -11.02 -7.51 11.47
C PHE A 76 -10.03 -7.82 10.36
N TYR A 77 -10.51 -7.83 9.11
CA TYR A 77 -9.68 -8.14 7.94
C TYR A 77 -9.43 -6.93 7.03
N GLY A 78 -10.21 -5.86 7.18
CA GLY A 78 -10.03 -4.61 6.44
C GLY A 78 -8.91 -3.75 7.02
N LEU A 79 -7.66 -4.23 6.99
CA LEU A 79 -6.54 -3.55 7.61
C LEU A 79 -5.76 -2.69 6.61
N THR A 80 -5.46 -1.45 7.00
CA THR A 80 -4.53 -0.55 6.33
C THR A 80 -3.54 0.02 7.34
N SER A 81 -2.45 0.57 6.83
CA SER A 81 -1.50 1.30 7.63
C SER A 81 -0.81 2.36 6.80
N HIS A 82 -0.28 3.37 7.48
CA HIS A 82 0.48 4.42 6.81
C HIS A 82 1.56 5.01 7.74
N ASP A 83 2.43 5.81 7.14
CA ASP A 83 3.48 6.55 7.84
C ASP A 83 2.91 7.82 8.47
N ALA A 84 2.83 7.84 9.80
CA ALA A 84 2.28 8.96 10.57
C ALA A 84 3.09 10.26 10.41
N LEU A 85 4.36 10.18 9.97
CA LEU A 85 5.17 11.36 9.65
C LEU A 85 4.86 11.92 8.24
N GLY A 86 4.02 11.25 7.45
CA GLY A 86 3.61 11.68 6.12
C GLY A 86 4.76 11.73 5.12
N ARG A 87 5.79 10.87 5.26
CA ARG A 87 6.98 10.88 4.39
C ARG A 87 6.85 9.95 3.17
N GLY A 88 5.65 9.46 2.87
CA GLY A 88 5.38 8.58 1.72
C GLY A 88 6.14 7.26 1.76
N ARG A 89 6.52 6.79 2.96
CA ARG A 89 7.32 5.58 3.12
C ARG A 89 6.44 4.34 3.03
N MET A 90 6.87 3.38 2.22
CA MET A 90 6.24 2.06 2.14
C MET A 90 6.62 1.22 3.36
N GLN A 91 5.62 0.59 3.97
CA GLN A 91 5.80 -0.34 5.09
C GLN A 91 6.11 -1.75 4.60
N ALA A 92 7.15 -1.92 3.77
CA ALA A 92 7.48 -3.24 3.20
C ALA A 92 7.82 -4.32 4.25
N PHE A 93 8.22 -3.91 5.45
CA PHE A 93 8.55 -4.79 6.57
C PHE A 93 7.87 -4.28 7.84
N ASP A 94 6.65 -4.72 8.12
CA ASP A 94 5.81 -4.25 9.22
C ASP A 94 6.48 -4.38 10.60
N ARG A 95 7.39 -5.36 10.76
CA ARG A 95 8.17 -5.53 12.00
C ARG A 95 9.11 -4.35 12.31
N ASN A 96 9.41 -3.51 11.31
CA ASN A 96 10.24 -2.30 11.48
C ASN A 96 9.41 -1.05 11.80
N TRP A 97 8.14 -1.22 12.16
CA TRP A 97 7.21 -0.12 12.43
C TRP A 97 6.47 -0.33 13.75
N LYS A 98 6.18 0.78 14.43
CA LYS A 98 5.34 0.81 15.63
C LYS A 98 4.12 1.71 15.43
N VAL A 99 3.00 1.30 16.01
CA VAL A 99 1.72 2.01 15.94
C VAL A 99 1.74 3.22 16.89
N CYS A 100 1.43 4.38 16.35
CA CYS A 100 1.24 5.62 17.10
C CYS A 100 -0.24 5.83 17.46
N SER A 101 -1.11 5.59 16.49
CA SER A 101 -2.55 5.69 16.65
C SER A 101 -3.27 4.72 15.72
N GLN A 102 -4.56 4.50 15.98
CA GLN A 102 -5.42 3.65 15.18
C GLN A 102 -6.76 4.33 14.94
N THR A 103 -7.36 4.07 13.79
CA THR A 103 -8.70 4.50 13.44
C THR A 103 -9.50 3.30 12.94
N PRO A 104 -10.70 3.02 13.49
CA PRO A 104 -11.30 3.65 14.66
C PRO A 104 -10.51 3.39 15.95
N ALA A 105 -10.81 4.17 16.99
CA ALA A 105 -10.28 3.94 18.33
C ALA A 105 -10.68 2.55 18.85
N ALA A 106 -9.93 2.04 19.83
CA ALA A 106 -10.24 0.77 20.49
C ALA A 106 -11.68 0.74 21.02
N GLY A 107 -12.32 -0.43 20.96
CA GLY A 107 -13.71 -0.60 21.35
C GLY A 107 -14.46 -1.63 20.50
N LYS A 108 -15.78 -1.68 20.65
CA LYS A 108 -16.63 -2.58 19.86
C LYS A 108 -16.94 -1.96 18.50
N HIS A 109 -16.68 -2.71 17.43
CA HIS A 109 -16.95 -2.32 16.05
C HIS A 109 -17.53 -3.51 15.28
N THR A 110 -18.13 -3.24 14.13
CA THR A 110 -18.53 -4.28 13.18
C THR A 110 -17.28 -4.87 12.51
N THR A 111 -17.24 -6.18 12.26
CA THR A 111 -16.04 -6.86 11.74
C THR A 111 -15.67 -6.45 10.30
N ASP A 112 -16.60 -5.85 9.56
CA ASP A 112 -16.39 -5.22 8.25
C ASP A 112 -15.76 -3.82 8.34
N THR A 113 -15.59 -3.26 9.54
CA THR A 113 -14.95 -1.96 9.75
C THR A 113 -13.50 -2.00 9.28
N LYS A 114 -13.11 -0.99 8.49
CA LYS A 114 -11.70 -0.80 8.10
C LYS A 114 -10.91 -0.21 9.25
N ILE A 115 -9.77 -0.83 9.57
CA ILE A 115 -8.86 -0.40 10.61
C ILE A 115 -7.61 0.16 9.94
N ASP A 116 -7.29 1.41 10.23
CA ASP A 116 -6.06 2.05 9.79
C ASP A 116 -5.10 2.26 10.96
N PHE A 117 -3.85 1.84 10.79
CA PHE A 117 -2.77 2.06 11.76
C PHE A 117 -1.81 3.15 11.26
N ALA A 118 -1.76 4.28 11.97
CA ALA A 118 -0.74 5.30 11.75
C ALA A 118 0.53 4.87 12.50
N THR A 119 1.66 4.80 11.80
CA THR A 119 2.89 4.20 12.35
C THR A 119 4.14 5.03 12.06
N VAL A 120 5.20 4.79 12.83
CA VAL A 120 6.55 5.32 12.57
C VAL A 120 7.58 4.20 12.64
N LYS A 121 8.81 4.45 12.19
CA LYS A 121 9.91 3.49 12.41
C LYS A 121 10.17 3.31 13.90
N LEU A 122 10.73 2.16 14.28
CA LEU A 122 10.90 1.79 15.69
C LEU A 122 11.64 2.88 16.50
N GLU A 123 12.68 3.47 15.91
CA GLU A 123 13.54 4.50 16.51
C GLU A 123 13.01 5.92 16.35
N GLU A 124 11.87 6.12 15.69
CA GLU A 124 11.26 7.44 15.50
C GLU A 124 10.22 7.73 16.57
N GLU A 125 10.02 9.00 16.88
CA GLU A 125 8.98 9.43 17.81
C GLU A 125 7.62 9.55 17.10
N CYS A 126 6.57 9.15 17.82
CA CYS A 126 5.21 9.34 17.34
C CYS A 126 4.88 10.84 17.31
N PRO A 127 4.40 11.38 16.18
CA PRO A 127 4.05 12.79 16.12
C PRO A 127 2.82 13.06 17.00
N SER A 128 2.73 14.29 17.53
CA SER A 128 1.55 14.73 18.28
C SER A 128 0.28 14.75 17.43
N LYS A 129 0.45 14.91 16.12
CA LYS A 129 -0.61 14.85 15.12
C LYS A 129 -0.14 14.01 13.94
N ASP A 130 -0.97 13.05 13.57
CA ASP A 130 -0.82 12.27 12.35
C ASP A 130 -0.84 13.19 11.12
N ALA A 131 0.20 13.11 10.30
CA ALA A 131 0.30 13.86 9.04
C ALA A 131 -0.55 13.23 7.91
N GLY A 132 -0.96 11.96 8.08
CA GLY A 132 -1.71 11.19 7.11
C GLY A 132 -0.91 10.81 5.86
N THR A 133 -1.57 10.09 4.96
CA THR A 133 -1.03 9.78 3.63
C THR A 133 -0.93 11.05 2.78
N PRO A 134 0.15 11.24 1.99
CA PRO A 134 0.25 12.36 1.06
C PRO A 134 -0.99 12.46 0.16
N GLN A 135 -1.59 13.65 0.11
CA GLN A 135 -2.79 13.90 -0.67
C GLN A 135 -2.43 14.40 -2.07
N ALA A 136 -3.19 13.95 -3.08
CA ALA A 136 -3.05 14.44 -4.44
C ALA A 136 -3.27 15.96 -4.51
N ALA A 137 -2.42 16.63 -5.27
CA ALA A 137 -2.53 18.05 -5.54
C ALA A 137 -3.78 18.34 -6.38
N GLY A 138 -4.46 19.46 -6.07
CA GLY A 138 -5.57 19.97 -6.87
C GLY A 138 -5.10 20.78 -8.07
N ALA A 139 -5.82 21.85 -8.39
CA ALA A 139 -5.47 22.75 -9.49
C ALA A 139 -4.28 23.71 -9.19
N THR A 140 -3.82 23.76 -7.94
CA THR A 140 -2.78 24.68 -7.47
C THR A 140 -1.68 23.94 -6.72
N MET A 141 -0.49 24.52 -6.74
CA MET A 141 0.72 23.99 -6.14
C MET A 141 0.58 23.96 -4.62
N PRO A 142 0.65 22.78 -3.97
CA PRO A 142 0.65 22.68 -2.51
C PRO A 142 1.91 23.29 -1.89
N ASP A 143 1.85 23.57 -0.58
CA ASP A 143 3.04 23.86 0.21
C ASP A 143 3.72 22.56 0.64
N PHE A 144 4.89 22.31 0.07
CA PHE A 144 5.73 21.15 0.35
C PHE A 144 6.88 21.47 1.31
N LYS A 145 7.01 22.70 1.83
CA LYS A 145 8.08 23.02 2.76
C LYS A 145 8.02 22.12 4.00
N GLY A 146 9.16 21.50 4.33
CA GLY A 146 9.28 20.53 5.42
C GLY A 146 8.65 19.16 5.15
N LYS A 147 7.98 18.97 4.01
CA LYS A 147 7.49 17.66 3.56
C LYS A 147 8.61 16.89 2.88
N SER A 148 8.45 15.56 2.85
CA SER A 148 9.43 14.73 2.15
C SER A 148 9.33 14.90 0.63
N VAL A 149 10.44 14.72 -0.08
CA VAL A 149 10.46 14.72 -1.54
C VAL A 149 9.55 13.62 -2.12
N LYS A 150 9.53 12.44 -1.47
CA LYS A 150 8.66 11.32 -1.84
C LYS A 150 7.18 11.71 -1.76
N ALA A 151 6.77 12.36 -0.67
CA ALA A 151 5.40 12.83 -0.49
C ALA A 151 5.01 13.89 -1.53
N ALA A 152 5.93 14.78 -1.90
CA ALA A 152 5.66 15.75 -2.96
C ALA A 152 5.46 15.09 -4.33
N ARG A 153 6.23 14.04 -4.66
CA ARG A 153 6.02 13.26 -5.87
C ARG A 153 4.74 12.43 -5.88
N GLU A 154 4.29 11.96 -4.72
CA GLU A 154 3.00 11.26 -4.63
C GLU A 154 1.81 12.22 -4.75
N ALA A 155 1.98 13.45 -4.26
CA ALA A 155 0.96 14.48 -4.38
C ALA A 155 0.85 15.02 -5.82
N LEU A 156 1.97 15.22 -6.51
CA LEU A 156 1.97 15.71 -7.89
C LEU A 156 1.72 14.55 -8.87
N ASP A 157 0.93 14.80 -9.91
CA ASP A 157 0.68 13.79 -10.95
C ASP A 157 1.99 13.34 -11.62
N SER A 158 2.05 12.08 -12.05
CA SER A 158 3.21 11.47 -12.71
C SER A 158 3.64 12.18 -14.01
N GLY A 159 2.78 13.02 -14.59
CA GLY A 159 3.10 13.87 -15.74
C GLY A 159 3.98 15.08 -15.43
N TYR A 160 4.22 15.43 -14.17
CA TYR A 160 5.08 16.56 -13.82
C TYR A 160 6.57 16.20 -13.90
N SER A 161 7.32 17.01 -14.63
CA SER A 161 8.79 16.98 -14.61
C SER A 161 9.30 17.63 -13.32
N ILE A 162 9.85 16.83 -12.40
CA ILE A 162 10.32 17.29 -11.09
C ILE A 162 11.83 17.11 -10.98
N THR A 163 12.54 18.23 -10.82
CA THR A 163 13.97 18.29 -10.50
C THR A 163 14.15 18.53 -9.00
N VAL A 164 15.06 17.77 -8.38
CA VAL A 164 15.37 17.90 -6.95
C VAL A 164 16.86 18.10 -6.78
N ASN A 165 17.27 19.19 -6.12
CA ASN A 165 18.67 19.45 -5.79
C ASN A 165 18.93 19.32 -4.30
N ASP A 166 20.17 18.97 -3.96
CA ASP A 166 20.68 19.05 -2.61
C ASP A 166 20.98 20.52 -2.24
N ALA A 167 20.19 21.08 -1.33
CA ALA A 167 20.32 22.48 -0.91
C ALA A 167 21.57 22.73 -0.06
N THR A 168 22.27 21.69 0.41
CA THR A 168 23.52 21.84 1.17
C THR A 168 24.71 22.28 0.30
N GLY A 169 24.57 22.25 -1.03
CA GLY A 169 25.67 22.52 -1.97
C GLY A 169 26.66 21.37 -2.15
N GLN A 170 26.46 20.24 -1.45
CA GLN A 170 27.31 19.05 -1.56
C GLN A 170 27.05 18.23 -2.83
N ASN A 171 26.03 18.59 -3.63
CA ASN A 171 25.62 17.91 -4.85
C ASN A 171 25.37 16.40 -4.64
N ARG A 172 24.82 16.01 -3.49
CA ARG A 172 24.48 14.61 -3.23
C ARG A 172 23.28 14.21 -4.08
N ILE A 173 23.27 12.94 -4.46
CA ILE A 173 22.09 12.34 -5.10
C ILE A 173 20.99 12.22 -4.04
N VAL A 174 19.80 12.74 -4.36
CA VAL A 174 18.60 12.61 -3.54
C VAL A 174 18.02 11.19 -3.69
N PHE A 175 18.79 10.22 -3.22
CA PHE A 175 18.39 8.81 -3.16
C PHE A 175 17.56 8.56 -1.90
N MET A 176 16.55 7.69 -1.99
CA MET A 176 15.52 7.49 -0.96
C MET A 176 14.87 8.80 -0.54
N GLU A 177 14.09 9.39 -1.44
CA GLU A 177 13.42 10.69 -1.33
C GLU A 177 12.59 10.89 -0.05
N SER A 178 12.16 9.82 0.61
CA SER A 178 11.45 9.90 1.90
C SER A 178 12.33 10.37 3.06
N ASN A 179 13.65 10.32 2.90
CA ASN A 179 14.63 10.75 3.91
C ASN A 179 15.04 12.23 3.74
N TRP A 180 14.51 12.89 2.72
CA TRP A 180 14.84 14.25 2.34
C TRP A 180 13.63 15.16 2.49
N GLN A 181 13.80 16.30 3.16
CA GLN A 181 12.80 17.34 3.33
C GLN A 181 13.04 18.49 2.35
N ILE A 182 11.95 19.04 1.81
CA ILE A 182 12.00 20.17 0.89
C ILE A 182 12.17 21.47 1.69
N CYS A 183 13.17 22.27 1.34
CA CYS A 183 13.43 23.59 1.93
C CYS A 183 12.77 24.70 1.12
N THR A 184 12.87 24.61 -0.20
CA THR A 184 12.34 25.58 -1.16
C THR A 184 11.67 24.86 -2.33
N GLN A 185 10.65 25.50 -2.88
CA GLN A 185 9.91 24.99 -4.04
C GLN A 185 9.70 26.08 -5.07
N ASN A 186 9.68 25.68 -6.34
CA ASN A 186 9.24 26.47 -7.46
C ASN A 186 8.43 25.57 -8.40
N PRO A 187 7.17 25.90 -8.74
CA PRO A 187 6.39 27.10 -8.37
C PRO A 187 6.13 27.30 -6.87
N THR A 188 5.90 28.55 -6.47
CA THR A 188 5.49 28.89 -5.10
C THR A 188 4.11 28.32 -4.80
N PRO A 189 3.79 28.04 -3.51
CA PRO A 189 2.47 27.57 -3.12
C PRO A 189 1.34 28.46 -3.65
N GLY A 190 0.22 27.84 -4.05
CA GLY A 190 -0.94 28.50 -4.63
C GLY A 190 -0.84 28.80 -6.14
N THR A 191 0.35 28.65 -6.76
CA THR A 191 0.49 28.81 -8.22
C THR A 191 -0.32 27.75 -8.95
N LYS A 192 -0.99 28.11 -10.05
CA LYS A 192 -1.71 27.14 -10.89
C LYS A 192 -0.76 26.03 -11.39
N LEU A 193 -1.18 24.78 -11.23
CA LEU A 193 -0.53 23.61 -11.81
C LEU A 193 -0.97 23.47 -13.27
N ASP A 194 -0.09 23.87 -14.18
CA ASP A 194 -0.34 23.96 -15.62
C ASP A 194 0.63 23.12 -16.48
N GLY A 195 1.29 22.14 -15.86
CA GLY A 195 2.26 21.26 -16.52
C GLY A 195 3.68 21.82 -16.63
N ARG A 196 3.96 23.03 -16.11
CA ARG A 196 5.34 23.53 -16.04
C ARG A 196 6.23 22.66 -15.13
N PRO A 197 7.54 22.56 -15.40
CA PRO A 197 8.46 21.84 -14.53
C PRO A 197 8.46 22.37 -13.10
N VAL A 198 8.64 21.46 -12.14
CA VAL A 198 8.72 21.74 -10.71
C VAL A 198 10.16 21.52 -10.26
N LYS A 199 10.65 22.43 -9.43
CA LYS A 199 11.98 22.36 -8.82
C LYS A 199 11.83 22.38 -7.30
N PHE A 200 12.49 21.44 -6.64
CA PHE A 200 12.67 21.43 -5.20
C PHE A 200 14.15 21.52 -4.86
N ASP A 201 14.50 22.29 -3.84
CA ASP A 201 15.80 22.15 -3.18
C ASP A 201 15.55 21.54 -1.79
N ALA A 202 16.28 20.47 -1.48
CA ALA A 202 16.00 19.58 -0.36
C ALA A 202 17.27 19.25 0.42
N VAL A 203 17.10 18.91 1.70
CA VAL A 203 18.16 18.43 2.61
C VAL A 203 17.68 17.17 3.33
N LYS A 204 18.54 16.46 4.04
CA LYS A 204 18.05 15.34 4.88
C LYS A 204 17.26 15.86 6.08
N PHE A 205 16.32 15.07 6.61
CA PHE A 205 15.50 15.48 7.77
C PHE A 205 16.29 15.84 9.04
N ASN A 206 17.55 15.41 9.15
CA ASN A 206 18.45 15.74 10.26
C ASN A 206 19.37 16.94 9.97
N GLU A 207 19.16 17.64 8.85
CA GLU A 207 19.92 18.80 8.41
C GLU A 207 19.02 20.04 8.36
N PRO A 208 19.57 21.23 8.61
CA PRO A 208 18.80 22.46 8.54
C PRO A 208 18.46 22.83 7.09
N CYS A 209 17.26 23.39 6.92
CA CYS A 209 16.95 24.37 5.90
C CYS A 209 17.24 25.76 6.46
#